data_AF-A0A166D4D0-F1
#
_entry.id   AF-A0A166D4D0-F1
#
_cell.length_a   1.000
_cell.length_b   1.000
_cell.length_c   1.000
_cell.angle_alpha   90.00
_cell.angle_beta   90.00
_cell.angle_gamma   90.00
#
_symmetry.space_group_name_H-M   'P 1'
#
loop_
_entity.id
_entity.type
_entity.pdbx_description
1 polymer ?
#
loop_
_entity_poly.entity_id
_entity_poly.type
_entity_poly.pdbx_seq_one_letter_code
_entity_poly.pdbx_strand_id
1 'polypeptide(L)'
;MASMFSRVPIEIVQHILSGACLDQLTAIAQTSARFYSLAKSDRILWTSCTDHYKLPLPTGHTVHTVPVESLFRLALRACSIERALEQPMVEPKRWAILPPSEDDRLPDNVLVPGGGWTLYYTAEEMRFHDMRKAPIDDGVLVKSIGEPKYFHVVSDILGEGNVRCVQRISAPDKQAGEDIARILDIRFPDSADTSNDTPSPYLLSEPVSFIGIHRLEDVRGPLILAVRRDPDADTVLVINSQTLAGSAITIEGFEEEWFDIESARFHPSLRKIVLEITTVRESDHELMSAIWLLEIPDSVPSQQLGEPMGLYQTITWTESRAKPTHQFTLPFEWSADITERKEVPPNFVPIHEFVIHMDREIGYTYVFVSLCLSTEGSLVPLPLGTVDGPWLFSRDKGKAIGMQWFSEELVDIVYSGLSGRKMTQVTFKLPEDKQFRGPGAFRHFSPSYGQLFLEKEPEGQYDDWPCFFVQY
;
A
#
# COMPACT_ATOMS: atom_id res chain seq x y z
N MET A 1 -36.70 -25.16 -1.37
CA MET A 1 -35.71 -24.63 -0.42
C MET A 1 -35.93 -23.17 -0.02
N ALA A 2 -36.33 -22.27 -0.94
CA ALA A 2 -36.52 -20.83 -0.63
C ALA A 2 -37.57 -20.51 0.48
N SER A 3 -38.59 -21.34 0.69
CA SER A 3 -39.63 -21.10 1.71
C SER A 3 -39.22 -21.44 3.15
N MET A 4 -38.15 -22.22 3.35
CA MET A 4 -37.70 -22.61 4.70
C MET A 4 -36.85 -21.50 5.34
N PHE A 5 -36.03 -20.83 4.53
CA PHE A 5 -35.17 -19.74 5.00
C PHE A 5 -35.94 -18.47 5.35
N SER A 6 -37.20 -18.28 4.93
CA SER A 6 -37.98 -17.09 5.28
C SER A 6 -38.40 -17.03 6.76
N ARG A 7 -38.32 -18.15 7.49
CA ARG A 7 -38.68 -18.25 8.92
C ARG A 7 -37.49 -18.30 9.87
N VAL A 8 -36.28 -18.48 9.34
CA VAL A 8 -35.05 -18.53 10.14
C VAL A 8 -34.73 -17.10 10.63
N PRO A 9 -34.37 -16.89 11.92
CA PRO A 9 -33.90 -15.59 12.42
C PRO A 9 -32.67 -15.08 11.66
N ILE A 10 -32.50 -13.77 11.57
CA ILE A 10 -31.45 -13.19 10.73
C ILE A 10 -30.05 -13.48 11.26
N GLU A 11 -29.93 -13.61 12.57
CA GLU A 11 -28.69 -13.94 13.30
C GLU A 11 -28.20 -15.34 12.94
N ILE A 12 -29.13 -16.29 12.78
CA ILE A 12 -28.81 -17.65 12.35
C ILE A 12 -28.37 -17.66 10.89
N VAL A 13 -29.00 -16.85 10.04
CA VAL A 13 -28.57 -16.69 8.64
C VAL A 13 -27.16 -16.11 8.58
N GLN A 14 -26.88 -15.04 9.32
CA GLN A 14 -25.54 -14.44 9.40
C GLN A 14 -24.50 -15.48 9.86
N HIS A 15 -24.84 -16.28 10.88
CA HIS A 15 -23.94 -17.32 11.39
C HIS A 15 -23.66 -18.40 10.34
N ILE A 16 -24.68 -18.83 9.57
CA ILE A 16 -24.51 -19.79 8.47
C ILE A 16 -23.62 -19.22 7.35
N LEU A 17 -23.73 -17.91 7.08
CA LEU A 17 -22.98 -17.24 6.02
C LEU A 17 -21.61 -16.72 6.47
N SER A 18 -21.28 -16.85 7.76
CA SER A 18 -20.00 -16.40 8.30
C SER A 18 -18.85 -17.18 7.68
N GLY A 19 -17.83 -16.47 7.21
CA GLY A 19 -16.69 -17.08 6.52
C GLY A 19 -16.95 -17.46 5.05
N ALA A 20 -18.11 -17.15 4.47
CA ALA A 20 -18.29 -17.21 3.02
C ALA A 20 -17.40 -16.16 2.31
N CYS A 21 -17.04 -16.39 1.05
CA CYS A 21 -16.33 -15.39 0.24
C CYS A 21 -17.29 -14.39 -0.43
N LEU A 22 -16.76 -13.29 -0.96
CA LEU A 22 -17.54 -12.25 -1.65
C LEU A 22 -18.40 -12.81 -2.81
N ASP A 23 -17.86 -13.72 -3.61
CA ASP A 23 -18.57 -14.35 -4.73
C ASP A 23 -19.79 -15.15 -4.25
N GLN A 24 -19.62 -15.98 -3.22
CA GLN A 24 -20.71 -16.74 -2.61
C GLN A 24 -21.79 -15.82 -2.02
N LEU A 25 -21.38 -14.79 -1.26
CA LEU A 25 -22.31 -13.84 -0.64
C LEU A 25 -23.11 -13.06 -1.69
N THR A 26 -22.46 -12.62 -2.77
CA THR A 26 -23.15 -11.90 -3.85
C THR A 26 -24.10 -12.80 -4.63
N ALA A 27 -23.71 -14.05 -4.92
CA ALA A 27 -24.59 -15.04 -5.53
C ALA A 27 -25.83 -15.32 -4.67
N ILE A 28 -25.66 -15.54 -3.36
CA ILE A 28 -26.76 -15.79 -2.42
C ILE A 28 -27.70 -14.58 -2.34
N ALA A 29 -27.15 -13.37 -2.26
CA ALA A 29 -27.93 -12.13 -2.26
C ALA A 29 -28.81 -11.98 -3.50
N GLN A 30 -28.38 -12.49 -4.66
CA GLN A 30 -29.16 -12.47 -5.91
C GLN A 30 -30.27 -13.52 -5.99
N THR A 31 -30.32 -14.49 -5.06
CA THR A 31 -31.32 -15.58 -5.11
C THR A 31 -32.69 -15.21 -4.56
N SER A 32 -32.80 -14.21 -3.67
CA SER A 32 -34.09 -13.82 -3.08
C SER A 32 -34.10 -12.38 -2.58
N ALA A 33 -35.28 -11.76 -2.55
CA ALA A 33 -35.45 -10.40 -2.01
C ALA A 33 -35.03 -10.28 -0.54
N ARG A 34 -35.19 -11.35 0.26
CA ARG A 34 -34.77 -11.36 1.67
C ARG A 34 -33.25 -11.28 1.80
N PHE A 35 -32.51 -12.12 1.07
CA PHE A 35 -31.04 -12.09 1.11
C PHE A 35 -30.48 -10.83 0.46
N TYR A 36 -31.13 -10.32 -0.59
CA TYR A 36 -30.78 -9.03 -1.17
C TYR A 36 -30.93 -7.88 -0.17
N SER A 37 -32.04 -7.85 0.57
CA SER A 37 -32.27 -6.86 1.63
C SER A 37 -31.20 -6.97 2.71
N LEU A 38 -30.92 -8.19 3.18
CA LEU A 38 -29.87 -8.46 4.17
C LEU A 38 -28.51 -7.94 3.70
N ALA A 39 -28.10 -8.31 2.49
CA ALA A 39 -26.84 -7.89 1.88
C ALA A 39 -26.68 -6.37 1.76
N LYS A 40 -27.79 -5.62 1.66
CA LYS A 40 -27.79 -4.15 1.61
C LYS A 40 -27.85 -3.46 2.97
N SER A 41 -28.45 -4.09 3.97
CA SER A 41 -28.70 -3.45 5.27
C SER A 41 -27.71 -3.86 6.35
N ASP A 42 -26.90 -4.89 6.11
CA ASP A 42 -26.14 -5.56 7.16
C ASP A 42 -24.65 -5.64 6.86
N ARG A 43 -23.89 -4.91 7.67
CA ARG A 43 -22.44 -4.83 7.57
C ARG A 43 -21.75 -6.12 8.04
N ILE A 44 -22.32 -6.82 9.01
CA ILE A 44 -21.70 -8.00 9.63
C ILE A 44 -21.45 -9.08 8.58
N LEU A 45 -22.37 -9.21 7.63
CA LEU A 45 -22.25 -10.13 6.49
C LEU A 45 -20.93 -9.93 5.72
N TRP A 46 -20.57 -8.67 5.48
CA TRP A 46 -19.38 -8.32 4.69
C TRP A 46 -18.10 -8.34 5.52
N THR A 47 -18.14 -7.87 6.77
CA THR A 47 -16.95 -7.86 7.63
C THR A 47 -16.55 -9.27 8.08
N SER A 48 -17.47 -10.23 8.05
CA SER A 48 -17.19 -11.64 8.39
C SER A 48 -16.80 -12.50 7.19
N CYS A 49 -16.72 -11.92 5.98
CA CYS A 49 -16.31 -12.66 4.79
C CYS A 49 -14.79 -12.84 4.75
N THR A 50 -14.32 -13.99 4.27
CA THR A 50 -12.90 -14.37 4.32
C THR A 50 -12.00 -13.48 3.50
N ASP A 51 -12.56 -12.81 2.49
CA ASP A 51 -11.85 -12.01 1.50
C ASP A 51 -12.38 -10.57 1.41
N HIS A 52 -12.88 -10.01 2.52
CA HIS A 52 -13.41 -8.63 2.56
C HIS A 52 -12.37 -7.57 2.18
N TYR A 53 -11.08 -7.86 2.35
CA TYR A 53 -9.97 -7.00 1.93
C TYR A 53 -9.91 -6.82 0.39
N LYS A 54 -10.64 -7.63 -0.38
CA LYS A 54 -10.77 -7.45 -1.84
C LYS A 54 -11.77 -6.36 -2.23
N LEU A 55 -12.56 -5.84 -1.29
CA LEU A 55 -13.54 -4.79 -1.59
C LEU A 55 -12.82 -3.52 -2.09
N PRO A 56 -13.20 -2.96 -3.26
CA PRO A 56 -12.66 -1.69 -3.75
C PRO A 56 -13.30 -0.53 -2.99
N LEU A 57 -12.93 -0.35 -1.72
CA LEU A 57 -13.50 0.65 -0.83
C LEU A 57 -13.25 2.07 -1.38
N PRO A 58 -14.22 3.00 -1.27
CA PRO A 58 -13.99 4.40 -1.61
C PRO A 58 -12.85 4.99 -0.77
N THR A 59 -12.20 6.03 -1.31
CA THR A 59 -11.10 6.73 -0.65
C THR A 59 -11.43 7.17 0.77
N GLY A 60 -10.52 6.85 1.69
CA GLY A 60 -10.67 7.17 3.11
C GLY A 60 -11.70 6.31 3.86
N HIS A 61 -12.34 5.31 3.24
CA HIS A 61 -13.24 4.39 3.95
C HIS A 61 -12.59 3.04 4.23
N THR A 62 -12.96 2.48 5.37
CA THR A 62 -12.74 1.10 5.75
C THR A 62 -14.03 0.29 5.54
N VAL A 63 -13.94 -1.04 5.60
CA VAL A 63 -15.14 -1.91 5.57
C VAL A 63 -16.11 -1.59 6.72
N HIS A 64 -15.62 -0.98 7.80
CA HIS A 64 -16.43 -0.56 8.95
C HIS A 64 -17.13 0.78 8.77
N THR A 65 -16.62 1.64 7.89
CA THR A 65 -17.04 3.05 7.79
C THR A 65 -17.63 3.43 6.44
N VAL A 66 -17.48 2.60 5.40
CA VAL A 66 -18.20 2.78 4.13
C VAL A 66 -19.72 2.64 4.35
N PRO A 67 -20.60 3.44 3.71
CA PRO A 67 -22.05 3.25 3.84
C PRO A 67 -22.48 1.81 3.54
N VAL A 68 -23.33 1.22 4.39
CA VAL A 68 -23.66 -0.23 4.36
C VAL A 68 -24.34 -0.64 3.05
N GLU A 69 -25.19 0.24 2.52
CA GLU A 69 -25.92 0.09 1.27
C GLU A 69 -25.00 0.02 0.04
N SER A 70 -23.76 0.53 0.16
CA SER A 70 -22.75 0.47 -0.89
C SER A 70 -22.00 -0.86 -0.92
N LEU A 71 -21.92 -1.60 0.20
CA LEU A 71 -21.11 -2.82 0.31
C LEU A 71 -21.47 -3.88 -0.73
N PHE A 72 -22.78 -4.11 -0.97
CA PHE A 72 -23.22 -5.06 -1.99
C PHE A 72 -22.73 -4.69 -3.40
N ARG A 73 -22.80 -3.39 -3.77
CA ARG A 73 -22.29 -2.92 -5.07
C ARG A 73 -20.77 -3.06 -5.17
N LEU A 74 -20.06 -2.76 -4.08
CA LEU A 74 -18.61 -2.91 -4.02
C LEU A 74 -18.19 -4.37 -4.14
N ALA A 75 -18.93 -5.30 -3.51
CA ALA A 75 -18.70 -6.73 -3.64
C ALA A 75 -18.93 -7.22 -5.09
N LEU A 76 -20.00 -6.78 -5.75
CA LEU A 76 -20.23 -7.08 -7.17
C LEU A 76 -19.08 -6.54 -8.05
N ARG A 77 -18.58 -5.34 -7.75
CA ARG A 77 -17.41 -4.76 -8.45
C ARG A 77 -16.15 -5.59 -8.20
N ALA A 78 -15.86 -5.99 -6.96
CA ALA A 78 -14.73 -6.85 -6.62
C ALA A 78 -14.77 -8.15 -7.43
N CYS A 79 -15.93 -8.84 -7.44
CA CYS A 79 -16.12 -10.08 -8.20
C CYS A 79 -16.00 -9.85 -9.72
N SER A 80 -16.34 -8.66 -10.22
CA SER A 80 -16.15 -8.32 -11.63
C SER A 80 -14.69 -8.05 -11.98
N ILE A 81 -13.92 -7.42 -11.08
CA ILE A 81 -12.48 -7.17 -11.27
C ILE A 81 -11.73 -8.48 -11.22
N GLU A 82 -12.01 -9.33 -10.23
CA GLU A 82 -11.37 -10.66 -10.10
C GLU A 82 -11.58 -11.50 -11.36
N ARG A 83 -12.81 -11.61 -11.84
CA ARG A 83 -13.10 -12.31 -13.10
C ARG A 83 -12.44 -11.71 -14.33
N ALA A 84 -12.21 -10.39 -14.35
CA ALA A 84 -11.49 -9.75 -15.44
C ALA A 84 -10.00 -10.09 -15.39
N LEU A 85 -9.40 -10.09 -14.19
CA LEU A 85 -8.00 -10.46 -13.97
C LEU A 85 -7.70 -11.95 -14.16
N GLU A 86 -8.74 -12.81 -14.18
CA GLU A 86 -8.63 -14.21 -14.55
C GLU A 86 -8.62 -14.44 -16.07
N GLN A 87 -8.91 -13.41 -16.88
CA GLN A 87 -8.89 -13.53 -18.33
C GLN A 87 -7.44 -13.59 -18.85
N PRO A 88 -7.18 -14.32 -19.95
CA PRO A 88 -5.85 -14.36 -20.55
C PRO A 88 -5.30 -12.99 -20.97
N MET A 89 -6.21 -12.07 -21.31
CA MET A 89 -5.88 -10.69 -21.68
C MET A 89 -6.97 -9.78 -21.13
N VAL A 90 -6.57 -8.69 -20.47
CA VAL A 90 -7.49 -7.74 -19.83
C VAL A 90 -7.50 -6.44 -20.61
N GLU A 91 -8.70 -6.01 -21.02
CA GLU A 91 -8.89 -4.79 -21.82
C GLU A 91 -9.25 -3.57 -20.96
N PRO A 92 -8.71 -2.39 -21.26
CA PRO A 92 -8.92 -1.20 -20.45
C PRO A 92 -10.35 -0.69 -20.63
N LYS A 93 -11.06 -0.45 -19.52
CA LYS A 93 -12.39 0.17 -19.53
C LYS A 93 -12.32 1.70 -19.57
N ARG A 94 -11.31 2.27 -18.93
CA ARG A 94 -11.06 3.71 -18.92
C ARG A 94 -9.57 3.98 -18.71
N TRP A 95 -9.13 5.12 -19.19
CA TRP A 95 -7.77 5.58 -18.96
C TRP A 95 -7.74 7.10 -18.96
N ALA A 96 -6.70 7.66 -18.35
CA ALA A 96 -6.43 9.09 -18.35
C ALA A 96 -4.93 9.34 -18.26
N ILE A 97 -4.50 10.47 -18.83
CA ILE A 97 -3.12 10.97 -18.67
C ILE A 97 -3.12 11.79 -17.41
N LEU A 98 -2.28 11.42 -16.45
CA LEU A 98 -1.98 12.26 -15.30
C LEU A 98 -1.01 13.35 -15.78
N PRO A 99 -1.24 14.62 -15.42
CA PRO A 99 -0.31 15.66 -15.79
C PRO A 99 1.09 15.34 -15.23
N PRO A 100 2.14 15.69 -15.98
CA PRO A 100 3.50 15.54 -15.49
C PRO A 100 3.67 16.38 -14.22
N SER A 101 4.52 15.92 -13.31
CA SER A 101 5.01 16.78 -12.24
C SER A 101 5.74 17.96 -12.89
N GLU A 102 5.45 19.20 -12.49
CA GLU A 102 6.13 20.39 -13.02
C GLU A 102 7.63 20.45 -12.60
N ASP A 103 8.06 19.60 -11.68
CA ASP A 103 9.42 19.52 -11.18
C ASP A 103 9.83 18.04 -11.02
N ASP A 104 10.86 17.63 -11.77
CA ASP A 104 11.50 16.31 -11.70
C ASP A 104 11.97 15.92 -10.30
N ARG A 105 12.05 16.89 -9.37
CA ARG A 105 12.49 16.69 -7.98
C ARG A 105 11.34 16.42 -7.00
N LEU A 106 10.10 16.70 -7.39
CA LEU A 106 8.93 16.43 -6.56
C LEU A 106 8.48 14.97 -6.75
N PRO A 107 7.97 14.30 -5.70
CA PRO A 107 7.50 12.94 -5.88
C PRO A 107 6.37 12.90 -6.90
N ASP A 108 6.42 11.85 -7.71
CA ASP A 108 5.37 11.47 -8.63
C ASP A 108 4.01 11.42 -7.94
N ASN A 109 2.95 11.51 -8.74
CA ASN A 109 1.55 11.37 -8.32
C ASN A 109 1.38 10.31 -7.20
N VAL A 110 1.10 10.77 -5.98
CA VAL A 110 0.91 9.92 -4.79
C VAL A 110 -0.50 9.35 -4.82
N LEU A 111 -0.61 8.03 -4.87
CA LEU A 111 -1.90 7.36 -4.84
C LEU A 111 -2.54 7.46 -3.47
N VAL A 112 -3.77 7.96 -3.42
CA VAL A 112 -4.54 8.00 -2.19
C VAL A 112 -5.21 6.63 -1.97
N PRO A 113 -5.09 6.02 -0.77
CA PRO A 113 -5.76 4.78 -0.45
C PRO A 113 -7.26 4.84 -0.80
N GLY A 114 -7.71 3.96 -1.68
CA GLY A 114 -9.08 4.00 -2.23
C GLY A 114 -9.19 4.06 -3.75
N GLY A 115 -8.08 4.34 -4.45
CA GLY A 115 -8.01 4.31 -5.92
C GLY A 115 -8.90 5.32 -6.65
N GLY A 116 -9.55 6.25 -5.93
CA GLY A 116 -10.39 7.29 -6.52
C GLY A 116 -9.63 8.59 -6.80
N TRP A 117 -8.54 8.83 -6.07
CA TRP A 117 -7.85 10.10 -6.03
C TRP A 117 -6.33 9.92 -6.07
N THR A 118 -5.64 10.87 -6.68
CA THR A 118 -4.19 11.05 -6.52
C THR A 118 -3.91 12.43 -5.93
N LEU A 119 -2.80 12.54 -5.22
CA LEU A 119 -2.23 13.79 -4.74
C LEU A 119 -0.97 14.07 -5.53
N TYR A 120 -0.73 15.32 -5.84
CA TYR A 120 0.50 15.73 -6.48
C TYR A 120 0.90 17.12 -5.99
N TYR A 121 2.15 17.46 -6.24
CA TYR A 121 2.78 18.63 -5.66
C TYR A 121 3.29 19.52 -6.79
N THR A 122 3.08 20.82 -6.62
CA THR A 122 3.80 21.85 -7.36
C THR A 122 4.75 22.56 -6.40
N ALA A 123 5.54 23.50 -6.91
CA ALA A 123 6.43 24.31 -6.08
C ALA A 123 5.68 25.11 -4.99
N GLU A 124 4.39 25.40 -5.19
CA GLU A 124 3.61 26.26 -4.29
C GLU A 124 2.48 25.52 -3.57
N GLU A 125 1.96 24.45 -4.18
CA GLU A 125 0.68 23.87 -3.82
C GLU A 125 0.69 22.35 -3.72
N MET A 126 -0.14 21.82 -2.83
CA MET A 126 -0.57 20.43 -2.90
C MET A 126 -1.93 20.39 -3.58
N ARG A 127 -2.02 19.58 -4.62
CA ARG A 127 -3.19 19.44 -5.49
C ARG A 127 -3.69 18.00 -5.50
N PHE A 128 -4.86 17.80 -6.10
CA PHE A 128 -5.47 16.48 -6.20
C PHE A 128 -6.10 16.26 -7.58
N HIS A 129 -6.22 15.00 -7.97
CA HIS A 129 -6.97 14.59 -9.16
C HIS A 129 -8.08 13.60 -8.81
N ASP A 130 -9.30 13.85 -9.31
CA ASP A 130 -10.37 12.86 -9.28
C ASP A 130 -10.26 11.93 -10.50
N MET A 131 -9.67 10.75 -10.32
CA MET A 131 -9.51 9.74 -11.39
C MET A 131 -10.83 9.10 -11.83
N ARG A 132 -11.96 9.48 -11.22
CA ARG A 132 -13.28 8.97 -11.60
C ARG A 132 -13.94 9.84 -12.67
N LYS A 133 -13.54 11.10 -12.80
CA LYS A 133 -14.07 12.05 -13.77
C LYS A 133 -13.25 12.00 -15.07
N ALA A 134 -13.94 12.22 -16.19
CA ALA A 134 -13.33 12.35 -17.52
C ALA A 134 -13.93 13.61 -18.18
N PRO A 135 -13.16 14.70 -18.37
CA PRO A 135 -11.73 14.85 -18.04
C PRO A 135 -11.45 14.80 -16.53
N ILE A 136 -10.18 14.57 -16.17
CA ILE A 136 -9.72 14.64 -14.78
C ILE A 136 -10.09 16.01 -14.21
N ASP A 137 -10.71 16.02 -13.04
CA ASP A 137 -11.01 17.23 -12.28
C ASP A 137 -9.88 17.48 -11.28
N ASP A 138 -9.39 18.71 -11.25
CA ASP A 138 -8.21 19.15 -10.53
C ASP A 138 -8.57 20.29 -9.59
N GLY A 139 -8.00 20.26 -8.38
CA GLY A 139 -8.13 21.35 -7.44
C GLY A 139 -6.95 21.46 -6.49
N VAL A 140 -6.92 22.59 -5.81
CA VAL A 140 -5.87 22.93 -4.84
C VAL A 140 -6.35 22.58 -3.43
N LEU A 141 -5.57 21.77 -2.72
CA LEU A 141 -5.84 21.42 -1.32
C LEU A 141 -5.15 22.38 -0.34
N VAL A 142 -3.88 22.70 -0.60
CA VAL A 142 -3.05 23.56 0.28
C VAL A 142 -2.25 24.53 -0.58
N LYS A 143 -2.35 25.84 -0.31
CA LYS A 143 -1.80 26.93 -1.14
C LYS A 143 -0.41 27.46 -0.73
N SER A 144 0.25 26.84 0.24
CA SER A 144 1.56 27.31 0.68
C SER A 144 2.28 26.23 1.45
N ILE A 145 3.26 25.59 0.81
CA ILE A 145 4.11 24.59 1.47
C ILE A 145 5.53 25.17 1.74
N GLY A 146 5.80 26.41 1.32
CA GLY A 146 7.15 26.93 1.13
C GLY A 146 7.78 26.28 -0.10
N GLU A 147 8.94 26.72 -0.59
CA GLU A 147 9.68 26.06 -1.69
C GLU A 147 10.24 24.70 -1.21
N PRO A 148 9.55 23.60 -1.44
CA PRO A 148 9.90 22.31 -0.87
C PRO A 148 10.79 21.58 -1.88
N LYS A 149 12.00 21.22 -1.48
CA LYS A 149 12.94 20.58 -2.41
C LYS A 149 12.65 19.10 -2.66
N TYR A 150 12.05 18.42 -1.68
CA TYR A 150 11.75 16.99 -1.74
C TYR A 150 10.56 16.69 -0.82
N PHE A 151 9.65 15.85 -1.31
CA PHE A 151 8.61 15.26 -0.49
C PHE A 151 8.69 13.75 -0.53
N HIS A 152 8.59 13.15 0.64
CA HIS A 152 8.16 11.77 0.77
C HIS A 152 6.82 11.78 1.49
N VAL A 153 5.83 11.06 0.95
CA VAL A 153 4.46 11.08 1.44
C VAL A 153 4.01 9.67 1.72
N VAL A 154 3.62 9.42 2.97
CA VAL A 154 2.98 8.17 3.37
C VAL A 154 1.55 8.49 3.76
N SER A 155 0.64 7.55 3.51
CA SER A 155 -0.77 7.76 3.81
C SER A 155 -1.47 6.50 4.29
N ASP A 156 -2.47 6.71 5.14
CA ASP A 156 -3.32 5.65 5.69
C ASP A 156 -4.77 6.11 5.84
N ILE A 157 -5.67 5.13 5.88
CA ILE A 157 -7.11 5.32 5.97
C ILE A 157 -7.51 5.47 7.44
N LEU A 158 -8.09 6.62 7.79
CA LEU A 158 -8.68 6.86 9.11
C LEU A 158 -10.14 6.37 9.21
N GLY A 159 -10.79 6.17 8.06
CA GLY A 159 -12.19 5.77 7.98
C GLY A 159 -13.11 6.95 7.72
N GLU A 160 -14.35 6.61 7.39
CA GLU A 160 -15.45 7.53 7.10
C GLU A 160 -15.22 8.44 5.90
N GLY A 161 -14.16 8.28 5.11
CA GLY A 161 -13.77 9.20 4.04
C GLY A 161 -12.54 10.04 4.39
N ASN A 162 -11.94 9.80 5.56
CA ASN A 162 -10.78 10.52 6.05
C ASN A 162 -9.50 9.74 5.74
N VAL A 163 -8.49 10.45 5.26
CA VAL A 163 -7.14 9.93 4.99
C VAL A 163 -6.14 10.78 5.75
N ARG A 164 -5.21 10.13 6.43
CA ARG A 164 -4.03 10.79 6.99
C ARG A 164 -2.91 10.74 5.98
N CYS A 165 -2.37 11.89 5.62
CA CYS A 165 -1.14 12.02 4.86
C CYS A 165 -0.06 12.60 5.76
N VAL A 166 1.09 11.95 5.83
CA VAL A 166 2.27 12.49 6.51
C VAL A 166 3.29 12.80 5.43
N GLN A 167 3.77 14.03 5.44
CA GLN A 167 4.71 14.56 4.45
C GLN A 167 6.02 14.88 5.16
N ARG A 168 7.14 14.42 4.61
CA ARG A 168 8.45 14.96 4.97
C ARG A 168 8.76 16.15 4.05
N ILE A 169 9.15 17.27 4.64
CA ILE A 169 9.54 18.50 3.98
C ILE A 169 10.98 18.80 4.38
N SER A 170 11.89 18.76 3.41
CA SER A 170 13.28 19.15 3.67
C SER A 170 13.42 20.66 3.75
N ALA A 171 14.07 21.15 4.80
CA ALA A 171 14.33 22.57 4.98
C ALA A 171 15.19 23.12 3.82
N PRO A 172 14.90 24.32 3.31
CA PRO A 172 15.60 24.88 2.14
C PRO A 172 17.09 25.17 2.41
N ASP A 173 17.46 25.40 3.68
CA ASP A 173 18.82 25.71 4.12
C ASP A 173 19.43 24.55 4.94
N LYS A 174 20.42 23.87 4.35
CA LYS A 174 21.14 22.73 4.95
C LYS A 174 21.96 23.11 6.18
N GLN A 175 22.17 24.40 6.45
CA GLN A 175 23.03 24.84 7.55
C GLN A 175 22.32 24.91 8.92
N ALA A 176 20.98 24.79 8.98
CA ALA A 176 20.25 24.92 10.26
C ALA A 176 19.00 24.06 10.44
N GLY A 177 18.45 23.41 9.40
CA GLY A 177 17.10 22.83 9.49
C GLY A 177 17.08 21.31 9.58
N GLU A 178 16.62 20.78 10.72
CA GLU A 178 16.07 19.43 10.77
C GLU A 178 14.91 19.29 9.77
N ASP A 179 14.78 18.13 9.15
CA ASP A 179 13.63 17.83 8.31
C ASP A 179 12.32 17.95 9.11
N ILE A 180 11.31 18.55 8.48
CA ILE A 180 10.00 18.77 9.08
C ILE A 180 9.06 17.67 8.57
N ALA A 181 8.39 16.98 9.48
CA ALA A 181 7.25 16.16 9.13
C ALA A 181 5.95 16.92 9.38
N ARG A 182 5.02 16.84 8.42
CA ARG A 182 3.72 17.51 8.46
C ARG A 182 2.60 16.49 8.29
N ILE A 183 1.69 16.45 9.27
CA ILE A 183 0.49 15.60 9.24
C ILE A 183 -0.67 16.43 8.69
N LEU A 184 -1.35 15.85 7.70
CA LEU A 184 -2.55 16.39 7.07
C LEU A 184 -3.64 15.33 7.18
N ASP A 185 -4.73 15.67 7.85
CA ASP A 185 -5.93 14.84 7.85
C ASP A 185 -6.90 15.43 6.81
N ILE A 186 -7.15 14.67 5.75
CA ILE A 186 -7.88 15.10 4.55
C ILE A 186 -9.19 14.35 4.47
N ARG A 187 -10.30 15.07 4.31
CA ARG A 187 -11.60 14.51 3.97
C ARG A 187 -11.73 14.41 2.46
N PHE A 188 -12.05 13.21 1.98
CA PHE A 188 -12.48 12.98 0.60
C PHE A 188 -14.01 12.84 0.54
N PRO A 189 -14.64 13.33 -0.53
CA PRO A 189 -16.08 13.24 -0.69
C PRO A 189 -16.53 11.82 -1.03
N ASP A 190 -17.72 11.46 -0.55
CA ASP A 190 -18.33 10.18 -0.85
C ASP A 190 -18.68 10.09 -2.34
N SER A 191 -18.32 8.98 -2.97
CA SER A 191 -18.67 8.71 -4.38
C SER A 191 -20.17 8.59 -4.67
N ALA A 192 -21.01 8.56 -3.62
CA ALA A 192 -22.43 8.35 -3.73
C ALA A 192 -23.23 9.66 -3.89
N ASP A 193 -22.63 10.80 -3.57
CA ASP A 193 -23.28 12.10 -3.75
C ASP A 193 -23.37 12.44 -5.24
N THR A 194 -24.58 12.29 -5.78
CA THR A 194 -24.91 12.58 -7.18
C THR A 194 -25.25 14.06 -7.41
N SER A 195 -25.02 14.93 -6.43
CA SER A 195 -25.15 16.37 -6.66
C SER A 195 -24.08 16.83 -7.64
N ASN A 196 -24.45 17.68 -8.60
CA ASN A 196 -23.51 18.25 -9.57
C ASN A 196 -22.39 19.07 -8.89
N ASP A 197 -22.58 19.47 -7.63
CA ASP A 197 -21.56 20.02 -6.75
C ASP A 197 -21.00 18.91 -5.84
N THR A 198 -20.22 17.97 -6.39
CA THR A 198 -19.46 17.05 -5.53
C THR A 198 -18.43 17.88 -4.76
N PRO A 199 -18.44 17.87 -3.41
CA PRO A 199 -17.50 18.67 -2.65
C PRO A 199 -16.07 18.23 -2.95
N SER A 200 -15.14 19.17 -3.13
CA SER A 200 -13.73 18.85 -3.29
C SER A 200 -13.14 18.32 -1.97
N PRO A 201 -12.04 17.53 -2.03
CA PRO A 201 -11.28 17.20 -0.83
C PRO A 201 -10.89 18.44 -0.02
N TYR A 202 -10.92 18.33 1.31
CA TYR A 202 -10.60 19.45 2.21
C TYR A 202 -9.89 18.98 3.48
N LEU A 203 -9.16 19.88 4.14
CA LEU A 203 -8.48 19.59 5.40
C LEU A 203 -9.46 19.56 6.58
N LEU A 204 -9.38 18.52 7.42
CA LEU A 204 -10.20 18.37 8.61
C LEU A 204 -9.73 19.24 9.78
N SER A 205 -8.44 19.55 9.82
CA SER A 205 -7.79 20.34 10.85
C SER A 205 -6.61 21.12 10.28
N GLU A 206 -6.08 22.05 11.07
CA GLU A 206 -4.81 22.68 10.74
C GLU A 206 -3.69 21.61 10.67
N PRO A 207 -2.75 21.73 9.72
CA PRO A 207 -1.60 20.83 9.62
C PRO A 207 -0.77 20.82 10.89
N VAL A 208 -0.44 19.63 11.39
CA VAL A 208 0.47 19.47 12.54
C VAL A 208 1.89 19.25 12.02
N SER A 209 2.82 20.13 12.39
CA SER A 209 4.23 20.02 11.97
C SER A 209 5.14 19.76 13.16
N PHE A 210 6.13 18.91 12.97
CA PHE A 210 7.15 18.59 13.98
C PHE A 210 8.49 18.25 13.30
N ILE A 211 9.57 18.28 14.06
CA ILE A 211 10.95 18.14 13.56
C ILE A 211 11.58 16.79 13.98
N GLY A 212 12.68 16.42 13.34
CA GLY A 212 13.50 15.26 13.71
C GLY A 212 13.16 13.94 13.02
N ILE A 213 12.47 13.98 11.88
CA ILE A 213 12.25 12.80 11.02
C ILE A 213 13.16 12.86 9.79
N HIS A 214 14.16 11.97 9.72
CA HIS A 214 15.04 11.87 8.56
C HIS A 214 14.47 11.03 7.43
N ARG A 215 13.77 9.93 7.70
CA ARG A 215 13.17 9.11 6.66
C ARG A 215 11.80 8.64 7.12
N LEU A 216 10.77 9.17 6.49
CA LEU A 216 9.39 8.78 6.75
C LEU A 216 9.10 7.49 6.01
N GLU A 217 8.51 6.51 6.69
CA GLU A 217 8.43 5.12 6.17
C GLU A 217 7.00 4.66 5.97
N ASP A 218 6.17 4.80 7.01
CA ASP A 218 4.80 4.29 6.98
C ASP A 218 3.91 5.02 7.99
N VAL A 219 2.59 4.83 7.88
CA VAL A 219 1.61 5.34 8.83
C VAL A 219 0.49 4.30 9.02
N ARG A 220 0.08 4.09 10.27
CA ARG A 220 -1.02 3.18 10.63
C ARG A 220 -1.89 3.79 11.73
N GLY A 221 -3.03 4.33 11.34
CA GLY A 221 -3.93 5.08 12.21
C GLY A 221 -3.20 6.27 12.87
N PRO A 222 -3.09 6.30 14.22
CA PRO A 222 -2.34 7.34 14.91
C PRO A 222 -0.82 7.15 14.86
N LEU A 223 -0.31 5.98 14.46
CA LEU A 223 1.11 5.69 14.51
C LEU A 223 1.81 6.09 13.22
N ILE A 224 2.93 6.79 13.34
CA ILE A 224 3.83 7.17 12.25
C ILE A 224 5.14 6.43 12.48
N LEU A 225 5.64 5.80 11.42
CA LEU A 225 6.91 5.10 11.40
C LEU A 225 7.92 5.91 10.60
N ALA A 226 9.11 6.06 11.17
CA ALA A 226 10.23 6.69 10.52
C ALA A 226 11.53 5.97 10.89
N VAL A 227 12.58 6.20 10.11
CA VAL A 227 13.95 5.78 10.39
C VAL A 227 14.82 7.02 10.50
N ARG A 228 15.62 7.07 11.56
CA ARG A 228 16.67 8.07 11.75
C ARG A 228 18.01 7.39 11.50
N ARG A 229 18.71 7.87 10.48
CA ARG A 229 20.11 7.48 10.24
C ARG A 229 21.00 8.18 11.25
N ASP A 230 21.57 7.40 12.14
CA ASP A 230 22.60 7.86 13.09
C ASP A 230 23.97 7.31 12.63
N PRO A 231 25.10 7.95 12.96
CA PRO A 231 26.42 7.52 12.51
C PRO A 231 26.82 6.10 12.94
N ASP A 232 26.29 5.66 14.09
CA ASP A 232 26.65 4.38 14.70
C ASP A 232 25.68 3.25 14.32
N ALA A 233 24.37 3.52 14.28
CA ALA A 233 23.34 2.56 13.89
C ALA A 233 22.00 3.25 13.61
N ASP A 234 21.24 2.75 12.64
CA ASP A 234 19.89 3.27 12.38
C ASP A 234 18.94 3.08 13.56
N THR A 235 18.20 4.14 13.88
CA THR A 235 17.17 4.15 14.93
C THR A 235 15.77 4.12 14.31
N VAL A 236 14.92 3.19 14.76
CA VAL A 236 13.50 3.17 14.36
C VAL A 236 12.71 4.12 15.25
N LEU A 237 11.96 5.03 14.64
CA LEU A 237 11.12 6.00 15.32
C LEU A 237 9.64 5.61 15.16
N VAL A 238 8.93 5.46 16.28
CA VAL A 238 7.48 5.23 16.29
C VAL A 238 6.81 6.38 17.03
N ILE A 239 5.99 7.16 16.34
CA ILE A 239 5.37 8.38 16.89
C ILE A 239 3.86 8.18 16.90
N ASN A 240 3.20 8.55 18.01
CA ASN A 240 1.76 8.68 18.04
C ASN A 240 1.36 10.12 17.74
N SER A 241 0.74 10.34 16.59
CA SER A 241 0.35 11.65 16.09
C SER A 241 -0.68 12.38 16.98
N GLN A 242 -1.44 11.63 17.81
CA GLN A 242 -2.49 12.21 18.65
C GLN A 242 -1.94 12.72 19.99
N THR A 243 -0.89 12.07 20.50
CA THR A 243 -0.28 12.40 21.80
C THR A 243 1.06 13.10 21.64
N LEU A 244 1.64 13.05 20.44
CA LEU A 244 3.00 13.50 20.11
C LEU A 244 4.06 12.89 21.04
N ALA A 245 3.79 11.70 21.54
CA ALA A 245 4.79 10.87 22.17
C ALA A 245 5.45 9.98 21.11
N GLY A 246 6.76 9.82 21.21
CA GLY A 246 7.56 8.99 20.33
C GLY A 246 8.36 7.96 21.12
N SER A 247 8.65 6.84 20.50
CA SER A 247 9.67 5.89 20.93
C SER A 247 10.78 5.87 19.90
N ALA A 248 12.01 6.16 20.35
CA ALA A 248 13.22 5.94 19.58
C ALA A 248 13.76 4.56 19.96
N ILE A 249 13.85 3.65 18.99
CA ILE A 249 14.15 2.24 19.20
C ILE A 249 15.51 1.96 18.57
N THR A 250 16.52 1.78 19.41
CA THR A 250 17.82 1.24 18.99
C THR A 250 17.71 -0.28 18.92
N ILE A 251 18.09 -0.86 17.79
CA ILE A 251 18.05 -2.32 17.61
C ILE A 251 19.28 -2.95 18.29
N GLU A 252 19.06 -3.97 19.12
CA GLU A 252 20.12 -4.66 19.86
C GLU A 252 20.25 -6.13 19.48
N GLY A 253 21.39 -6.72 19.87
CA GLY A 253 21.59 -8.17 19.85
C GLY A 253 21.94 -8.73 18.47
N PHE A 254 22.47 -7.89 17.58
CA PHE A 254 23.12 -8.33 16.36
C PHE A 254 24.64 -8.36 16.57
N GLU A 255 25.28 -9.43 16.11
CA GLU A 255 26.73 -9.61 16.20
C GLU A 255 27.47 -8.79 15.14
N GLU A 256 26.80 -8.47 14.03
CA GLU A 256 27.38 -7.76 12.90
C GLU A 256 27.76 -6.31 13.23
N GLU A 257 28.89 -5.86 12.68
CA GLU A 257 29.48 -4.55 12.96
C GLU A 257 28.61 -3.37 12.48
N TRP A 258 27.72 -3.58 11.52
CA TRP A 258 26.87 -2.52 10.96
C TRP A 258 25.63 -3.08 10.24
N PHE A 259 24.55 -2.29 10.17
CA PHE A 259 23.40 -2.53 9.29
C PHE A 259 22.76 -1.20 8.82
N ASP A 260 22.16 -1.17 7.63
CA ASP A 260 21.27 -0.08 7.13
C ASP A 260 19.85 -0.63 7.13
N ILE A 261 18.90 0.15 7.63
CA ILE A 261 17.50 -0.16 7.39
C ILE A 261 17.18 0.38 6.00
N GLU A 262 16.87 -0.47 5.02
CA GLU A 262 16.48 -0.04 3.68
C GLU A 262 15.05 0.49 3.65
N SER A 263 14.15 -0.19 4.36
CA SER A 263 12.76 0.23 4.53
C SER A 263 12.16 -0.30 5.82
N ALA A 264 11.11 0.36 6.29
CA ALA A 264 10.34 -0.07 7.45
C ALA A 264 8.83 0.06 7.17
N ARG A 265 8.01 -0.84 7.70
CA ARG A 265 6.55 -0.72 7.59
C ARG A 265 5.82 -1.38 8.74
N PHE A 266 4.60 -0.93 9.01
CA PHE A 266 3.70 -1.65 9.89
C PHE A 266 3.14 -2.86 9.17
N HIS A 267 3.13 -4.01 9.85
CA HIS A 267 2.39 -5.15 9.33
C HIS A 267 0.88 -4.85 9.34
N PRO A 268 0.12 -5.19 8.29
CA PRO A 268 -1.30 -4.82 8.19
C PRO A 268 -2.17 -5.48 9.26
N SER A 269 -1.86 -6.73 9.66
CA SER A 269 -2.66 -7.51 10.61
C SER A 269 -1.95 -7.87 11.92
N LEU A 270 -0.63 -7.71 11.97
CA LEU A 270 0.18 -8.06 13.14
C LEU A 270 0.58 -6.77 13.84
N ARG A 271 0.79 -6.84 15.14
CA ARG A 271 1.33 -5.72 15.91
C ARG A 271 2.86 -5.67 15.83
N LYS A 272 3.38 -5.75 14.60
CA LYS A 272 4.81 -5.81 14.32
C LYS A 272 5.21 -4.76 13.29
N ILE A 273 6.47 -4.35 13.36
CA ILE A 273 7.17 -3.58 12.33
C ILE A 273 8.00 -4.58 11.53
N VAL A 274 7.88 -4.53 10.21
CA VAL A 274 8.70 -5.29 9.28
C VAL A 274 9.82 -4.37 8.80
N LEU A 275 11.06 -4.77 9.04
CA LEU A 275 12.25 -4.07 8.57
C LEU A 275 12.89 -4.87 7.44
N GLU A 276 13.23 -4.17 6.36
CA GLU A 276 14.14 -4.66 5.33
C GLU A 276 15.50 -4.04 5.60
N ILE A 277 16.52 -4.88 5.73
CA ILE A 277 17.83 -4.47 6.24
C ILE A 277 18.91 -4.96 5.30
N THR A 278 19.90 -4.12 5.06
CA THR A 278 21.17 -4.51 4.45
C THR A 278 22.21 -4.59 5.55
N THR A 279 22.96 -5.69 5.57
CA THR A 279 24.01 -5.93 6.55
C THR A 279 25.21 -6.57 5.91
N VAL A 280 26.33 -6.70 6.64
CA VAL A 280 27.54 -7.34 6.14
C VAL A 280 27.82 -8.64 6.90
N ARG A 281 27.99 -9.72 6.13
CA ARG A 281 28.40 -11.02 6.67
C ARG A 281 29.83 -10.96 7.21
N GLU A 282 30.03 -11.32 8.47
CA GLU A 282 31.35 -11.28 9.12
C GLU A 282 32.44 -12.10 8.39
N SER A 283 32.07 -13.21 7.75
CA SER A 283 33.06 -14.14 7.19
C SER A 283 33.79 -13.63 5.95
N ASP A 284 33.16 -12.77 5.16
CA ASP A 284 33.66 -12.37 3.83
C ASP A 284 33.32 -10.93 3.42
N HIS A 285 32.70 -10.17 4.31
CA HIS A 285 32.27 -8.80 4.06
C HIS A 285 31.25 -8.64 2.92
N GLU A 286 30.52 -9.70 2.56
CA GLU A 286 29.46 -9.60 1.55
C GLU A 286 28.22 -8.91 2.13
N LEU A 287 27.63 -7.99 1.35
CA LEU A 287 26.37 -7.34 1.68
C LEU A 287 25.22 -8.34 1.54
N MET A 288 24.55 -8.63 2.65
CA MET A 288 23.36 -9.48 2.69
C MET A 288 22.12 -8.64 2.96
N SER A 289 21.00 -9.02 2.37
CA SER A 289 19.69 -8.49 2.75
C SER A 289 19.02 -9.40 3.77
N ALA A 290 18.31 -8.82 4.73
CA ALA A 290 17.57 -9.56 5.75
C ALA A 290 16.21 -8.90 6.05
N ILE A 291 15.29 -9.69 6.57
CA ILE A 291 13.98 -9.26 7.04
C ILE A 291 13.90 -9.46 8.55
N TRP A 292 13.71 -8.39 9.30
CA TRP A 292 13.56 -8.44 10.75
C TRP A 292 12.16 -8.02 11.19
N LEU A 293 11.67 -8.66 12.26
CA LEU A 293 10.38 -8.33 12.87
C LEU A 293 10.57 -7.74 14.27
N LEU A 294 10.17 -6.48 14.44
CA LEU A 294 10.14 -5.80 15.74
C LEU A 294 8.72 -5.72 16.29
N GLU A 295 8.60 -5.72 17.62
CA GLU A 295 7.33 -5.38 18.28
C GLU A 295 7.09 -3.87 18.23
N ILE A 296 5.83 -3.47 18.10
CA ILE A 296 5.45 -2.06 18.27
C ILE A 296 5.40 -1.77 19.79
N PRO A 297 6.17 -0.80 20.32
CA PRO A 297 6.20 -0.51 21.74
C PRO A 297 4.79 -0.29 22.35
N ASP A 298 4.55 -0.84 23.53
CA ASP A 298 3.35 -0.55 24.34
C ASP A 298 3.36 0.87 24.90
N SER A 299 4.55 1.41 25.08
CA SER A 299 4.84 2.56 25.92
C SER A 299 4.71 3.90 25.20
N VAL A 300 3.93 4.03 24.12
CA VAL A 300 3.67 5.37 23.57
C VAL A 300 2.62 6.02 24.47
N PRO A 301 3.02 6.83 25.48
CA PRO A 301 2.13 7.17 26.57
C PRO A 301 1.04 8.10 26.03
N SER A 302 -0.20 7.87 26.47
CA SER A 302 -1.26 8.87 26.32
C SER A 302 -1.07 9.98 27.34
N GLN A 303 -0.05 10.82 27.15
CA GLN A 303 -0.06 12.14 27.79
C GLN A 303 -1.04 13.03 27.03
N GLN A 304 -1.91 13.72 27.76
CA GLN A 304 -2.77 14.74 27.19
C GLN A 304 -1.90 15.89 26.69
N LEU A 305 -2.15 16.32 25.45
CA LEU A 305 -1.44 17.45 24.87
C LEU A 305 -1.62 18.70 25.75
N GLY A 306 -0.53 19.34 26.13
CA GLY A 306 -0.55 20.75 26.54
C GLY A 306 -0.88 21.64 25.35
N GLU A 307 -1.30 22.88 25.60
CA GLU A 307 -1.54 23.85 24.53
C GLU A 307 -0.27 24.04 23.68
N PRO A 308 -0.39 24.08 22.33
CA PRO A 308 0.77 24.19 21.45
C PRO A 308 1.45 25.55 21.64
N MET A 309 2.70 25.54 22.12
CA MET A 309 3.55 26.73 22.19
C MET A 309 4.48 26.80 20.97
N GLY A 310 3.97 27.25 19.81
CA GLY A 310 4.79 27.58 18.64
C GLY A 310 4.29 27.01 17.30
N LEU A 311 5.06 27.28 16.22
CA LEU A 311 4.78 26.80 14.86
C LEU A 311 5.08 25.30 14.67
N TYR A 312 5.96 24.75 15.50
CA TYR A 312 6.35 23.35 15.48
C TYR A 312 6.06 22.73 16.83
N GLN A 313 5.45 21.54 16.80
CA GLN A 313 5.20 20.78 18.01
C GLN A 313 6.40 19.90 18.32
N THR A 314 6.75 19.77 19.59
CA THR A 314 7.87 18.94 20.05
C THR A 314 7.37 17.54 20.37
N ILE A 315 8.05 16.52 19.85
CA ILE A 315 7.78 15.13 20.22
C ILE A 315 8.45 14.84 21.56
N THR A 316 7.70 14.23 22.47
CA THR A 316 8.27 13.68 23.71
C THR A 316 8.82 12.29 23.43
N TRP A 317 10.14 12.18 23.32
CA TRP A 317 10.83 10.93 23.00
C TRP A 317 11.10 10.08 24.24
N THR A 318 10.80 8.78 24.12
CA THR A 318 11.27 7.74 25.04
C THR A 318 12.31 6.90 24.31
N GLU A 319 13.54 6.88 24.82
CA GLU A 319 14.58 5.99 24.32
C GLU A 319 14.30 4.56 24.77
N SER A 320 14.40 3.63 23.83
CA SER A 320 14.14 2.22 24.06
C SER A 320 15.07 1.35 23.23
N ARG A 321 15.27 0.11 23.69
CA ARG A 321 16.10 -0.89 23.02
C ARG A 321 15.24 -2.10 22.73
N ALA A 322 15.35 -2.65 21.53
CA ALA A 322 14.57 -3.81 21.13
C ALA A 322 15.44 -4.80 20.35
N LYS A 323 15.25 -6.09 20.63
CA LYS A 323 15.79 -7.17 19.80
C LYS A 323 14.75 -7.59 18.76
N PRO A 324 15.14 -7.90 17.52
CA PRO A 324 14.24 -8.53 16.57
C PRO A 324 13.64 -9.81 17.15
N THR A 325 12.32 -9.92 17.12
CA THR A 325 11.61 -11.13 17.55
C THR A 325 11.80 -12.29 16.58
N HIS A 326 11.99 -11.96 15.30
CA HIS A 326 12.24 -12.91 14.22
C HIS A 326 13.18 -12.26 13.21
N GLN A 327 13.98 -13.09 12.56
CA GLN A 327 14.96 -12.66 11.57
C GLN A 327 15.00 -13.70 10.45
N PHE A 328 15.19 -13.24 9.23
CA PHE A 328 15.36 -14.10 8.07
C PHE A 328 16.34 -13.45 7.09
N THR A 329 17.48 -14.08 6.84
CA THR A 329 18.44 -13.63 5.83
C THR A 329 18.00 -14.08 4.45
N LEU A 330 17.89 -13.13 3.51
CA LEU A 330 17.52 -13.43 2.13
C LEU A 330 18.69 -14.15 1.44
N PRO A 331 18.46 -15.33 0.85
CA PRO A 331 19.51 -15.97 0.07
C PRO A 331 19.73 -15.21 -1.24
N PHE A 332 20.98 -15.08 -1.66
CA PHE A 332 21.35 -14.46 -2.94
C PHE A 332 20.80 -15.24 -4.14
N GLU A 333 20.80 -16.57 -4.03
CA GLU A 333 20.35 -17.48 -5.07
C GLU A 333 19.40 -18.52 -4.47
N TRP A 334 18.40 -18.90 -5.25
CA TRP A 334 17.47 -19.95 -4.83
C TRP A 334 18.02 -21.34 -5.19
N SER A 335 18.56 -22.04 -4.20
CA SER A 335 19.18 -23.37 -4.37
C SER A 335 18.29 -24.54 -3.95
N ALA A 336 17.17 -24.27 -3.26
CA ALA A 336 16.27 -25.33 -2.81
C ALA A 336 15.43 -25.88 -3.95
N ASP A 337 15.20 -27.20 -3.95
CA ASP A 337 14.21 -27.82 -4.83
C ASP A 337 12.87 -27.11 -4.67
N ILE A 338 12.41 -26.47 -5.74
CA ILE A 338 11.12 -25.80 -5.77
C ILE A 338 10.06 -26.91 -5.80
N THR A 339 9.64 -27.37 -4.63
CA THR A 339 8.34 -28.02 -4.50
C THR A 339 7.31 -26.90 -4.69
N GLU A 340 6.92 -26.66 -5.94
CA GLU A 340 5.98 -25.60 -6.32
C GLU A 340 4.71 -25.70 -5.47
N ARG A 341 4.66 -24.92 -4.40
CA ARG A 341 3.43 -24.66 -3.67
C ARG A 341 2.80 -23.45 -4.33
N LYS A 342 1.79 -23.68 -5.15
CA LYS A 342 1.06 -22.62 -5.84
C LYS A 342 0.33 -21.66 -4.89
N GLU A 343 0.24 -21.99 -3.60
CA GLU A 343 -0.44 -21.17 -2.61
C GLU A 343 0.17 -21.27 -1.20
N VAL A 344 0.18 -20.16 -0.47
CA VAL A 344 0.50 -20.06 0.96
C VAL A 344 -0.62 -20.72 1.79
N PRO A 345 -0.29 -21.65 2.71
CA PRO A 345 -1.29 -22.28 3.56
C PRO A 345 -2.11 -21.28 4.38
N PRO A 346 -3.40 -21.57 4.66
CA PRO A 346 -4.27 -20.59 5.24
C PRO A 346 -3.97 -20.21 6.69
N ASN A 347 -3.21 -21.07 7.38
CA ASN A 347 -2.73 -20.88 8.74
C ASN A 347 -1.40 -20.12 8.82
N PHE A 348 -0.80 -19.75 7.68
CA PHE A 348 0.40 -18.94 7.62
C PHE A 348 0.02 -17.46 7.41
N VAL A 349 0.81 -16.57 8.01
CA VAL A 349 0.63 -15.11 7.87
C VAL A 349 1.74 -14.58 6.96
N PRO A 350 1.44 -14.13 5.73
CA PRO A 350 2.42 -13.49 4.86
C PRO A 350 2.98 -12.24 5.53
N ILE A 351 4.31 -12.11 5.54
CA ILE A 351 5.06 -11.02 6.18
C ILE A 351 5.66 -10.10 5.12
N HIS A 352 6.35 -10.67 4.14
CA HIS A 352 7.09 -9.94 3.12
C HIS A 352 7.21 -10.77 1.85
N GLU A 353 7.33 -10.12 0.70
CA GLU A 353 7.49 -10.80 -0.58
C GLU A 353 8.72 -10.26 -1.29
N PHE A 354 9.48 -11.17 -1.87
CA PHE A 354 10.70 -10.86 -2.58
C PHE A 354 10.87 -11.82 -3.75
N VAL A 355 11.75 -11.44 -4.65
CA VAL A 355 12.06 -12.18 -5.86
C VAL A 355 13.54 -12.51 -5.86
N ILE A 356 13.89 -13.76 -6.11
CA ILE A 356 15.29 -14.20 -6.19
C ILE A 356 15.56 -14.79 -7.56
N HIS A 357 16.76 -14.55 -8.06
CA HIS A 357 17.27 -15.18 -9.26
C HIS A 357 17.55 -16.67 -9.02
N MET A 358 17.05 -17.53 -9.90
CA MET A 358 17.40 -18.95 -9.89
C MET A 358 18.65 -19.13 -10.75
N ASP A 359 19.75 -19.60 -10.17
CA ASP A 359 20.97 -19.88 -10.94
C ASP A 359 20.74 -21.08 -11.87
N ARG A 360 20.45 -20.79 -13.12
CA ARG A 360 20.43 -21.74 -14.22
C ARG A 360 21.30 -21.15 -15.31
N GLU A 361 22.31 -21.89 -15.73
CA GLU A 361 23.35 -21.51 -16.70
C GLU A 361 22.84 -20.92 -18.04
N ILE A 362 21.52 -20.85 -18.30
CA ILE A 362 20.95 -20.51 -19.62
C ILE A 362 19.70 -19.58 -19.55
N GLY A 363 19.39 -18.87 -18.44
CA GLY A 363 18.27 -17.91 -18.50
C GLY A 363 17.99 -17.05 -17.28
N TYR A 364 17.15 -16.03 -17.49
CA TYR A 364 16.58 -15.18 -16.45
C TYR A 364 15.33 -15.85 -15.87
N THR A 365 15.51 -16.79 -14.95
CA THR A 365 14.39 -17.38 -14.21
C THR A 365 14.36 -16.79 -12.81
N TYR A 366 13.21 -16.26 -12.42
CA TYR A 366 13.00 -15.66 -11.11
C TYR A 366 12.03 -16.49 -10.29
N VAL A 367 12.29 -16.64 -9.00
CA VAL A 367 11.40 -17.29 -8.04
C VAL A 367 10.68 -16.23 -7.22
N PHE A 368 9.35 -16.23 -7.26
CA PHE A 368 8.52 -15.39 -6.42
C PHE A 368 8.35 -16.06 -5.06
N VAL A 369 8.75 -15.39 -3.98
CA VAL A 369 8.76 -15.97 -2.63
C VAL A 369 7.94 -15.11 -1.68
N SER A 370 7.06 -15.76 -0.91
CA SER A 370 6.38 -15.15 0.24
C SER A 370 7.03 -15.62 1.53
N LEU A 371 7.64 -14.69 2.27
CA LEU A 371 8.07 -14.93 3.63
C LEU A 371 6.86 -14.94 4.54
N CYS A 372 6.64 -16.05 5.24
CA CYS A 372 5.48 -16.20 6.09
C CYS A 372 5.87 -16.52 7.53
N LEU A 373 5.08 -16.05 8.49
CA LEU A 373 5.12 -16.53 9.86
C LEU A 373 4.25 -17.78 9.98
N SER A 374 4.87 -18.90 10.35
CA SER A 374 4.22 -20.20 10.53
C SER A 374 3.40 -20.24 11.83
N THR A 375 2.58 -21.28 11.99
CA THR A 375 1.86 -21.54 13.26
C THR A 375 2.78 -21.85 14.44
N GLU A 376 4.03 -22.22 14.17
CA GLU A 376 5.05 -22.46 15.18
C GLU A 376 5.81 -21.18 15.56
N GLY A 377 5.48 -20.05 14.94
CA GLY A 377 6.17 -18.78 15.17
C GLY A 377 7.53 -18.68 14.48
N SER A 378 7.78 -19.46 13.43
CA SER A 378 9.01 -19.37 12.63
C SER A 378 8.76 -18.65 11.31
N LEU A 379 9.77 -17.89 10.84
CA LEU A 379 9.75 -17.33 9.49
C LEU A 379 10.13 -18.42 8.48
N VAL A 380 9.26 -18.66 7.52
CA VAL A 380 9.40 -19.70 6.49
C VAL A 380 9.24 -19.07 5.11
N PRO A 381 10.24 -19.18 4.21
CA PRO A 381 10.11 -18.74 2.84
C PRO A 381 9.29 -19.78 2.05
N LEU A 382 8.24 -19.35 1.37
CA LEU A 382 7.39 -20.21 0.55
C LEU A 382 7.45 -19.74 -0.92
N PRO A 383 8.00 -20.56 -1.85
CA PRO A 383 7.99 -20.22 -3.27
C PRO A 383 6.56 -20.31 -3.80
N LEU A 384 6.07 -19.23 -4.43
CA LEU A 384 4.73 -19.14 -5.00
C LEU A 384 4.69 -19.56 -6.48
N GLY A 385 5.83 -19.49 -7.17
CA GLY A 385 5.98 -19.82 -8.58
C GLY A 385 7.25 -19.24 -9.16
N THR A 386 7.49 -19.53 -10.43
CA THR A 386 8.61 -18.98 -11.20
C THR A 386 8.11 -18.21 -12.41
N VAL A 387 8.90 -17.23 -12.84
CA VAL A 387 8.70 -16.52 -14.11
C VAL A 387 10.00 -16.48 -14.89
N ASP A 388 9.88 -16.67 -16.20
CA ASP A 388 11.02 -16.64 -17.13
C ASP A 388 11.02 -15.34 -17.93
N GLY A 389 12.21 -14.80 -18.19
CA GLY A 389 12.40 -13.62 -19.04
C GLY A 389 12.94 -12.39 -18.29
N PRO A 390 13.18 -11.28 -19.00
CA PRO A 390 13.72 -10.05 -18.44
C PRO A 390 12.63 -9.25 -17.70
N TRP A 391 12.22 -9.74 -16.54
CA TRP A 391 11.24 -9.06 -15.69
C TRP A 391 11.87 -7.89 -14.94
N LEU A 392 11.13 -6.78 -14.88
CA LEU A 392 11.45 -5.65 -14.02
C LEU A 392 10.62 -5.77 -12.75
N PHE A 393 11.27 -5.87 -11.59
CA PHE A 393 10.59 -5.97 -10.31
C PHE A 393 10.64 -4.64 -9.57
N SER A 394 9.49 -4.29 -8.99
CA SER A 394 9.35 -3.19 -8.04
C SER A 394 8.77 -3.75 -6.73
N ARG A 395 8.87 -2.96 -5.67
CA ARG A 395 8.23 -3.25 -4.39
C ARG A 395 7.19 -2.18 -4.12
N ASP A 396 5.99 -2.61 -3.78
CA ASP A 396 4.94 -1.73 -3.28
C ASP A 396 4.47 -2.24 -1.93
N LYS A 397 4.71 -1.44 -0.88
CA LYS A 397 4.39 -1.77 0.51
C LYS A 397 4.82 -3.20 0.86
N GLY A 398 6.04 -3.56 0.46
CA GLY A 398 6.70 -4.87 0.63
C GLY A 398 5.98 -6.07 0.02
N LYS A 399 5.17 -5.83 -1.02
CA LYS A 399 4.79 -6.84 -2.01
C LYS A 399 5.68 -6.69 -3.24
N ALA A 400 6.10 -7.81 -3.82
CA ALA A 400 6.82 -7.78 -5.08
C ALA A 400 5.83 -7.72 -6.25
N ILE A 401 6.13 -6.88 -7.23
CA ILE A 401 5.38 -6.79 -8.49
C ILE A 401 6.39 -6.79 -9.63
N GLY A 402 6.28 -7.76 -10.52
CA GLY A 402 7.06 -7.85 -11.75
C GLY A 402 6.26 -7.34 -12.94
N MET A 403 6.94 -6.65 -13.85
CA MET A 403 6.39 -6.21 -15.12
C MET A 403 7.33 -6.63 -16.25
N GLN A 404 6.74 -7.04 -17.37
CA GLN A 404 7.45 -7.26 -18.63
C GLN A 404 6.64 -6.73 -19.80
N TRP A 405 7.30 -6.04 -20.72
CA TRP A 405 6.70 -5.67 -22.01
C TRP A 405 6.69 -6.89 -22.93
N PHE A 406 5.50 -7.31 -23.36
CA PHE A 406 5.34 -8.40 -24.34
C PHE A 406 5.31 -7.84 -25.77
N SER A 407 4.69 -6.68 -25.97
CA SER A 407 4.69 -5.90 -27.21
C SER A 407 4.48 -4.42 -26.90
N GLU A 408 4.43 -3.55 -27.91
CA GLU A 408 4.12 -2.11 -27.72
C GLU A 408 2.73 -1.85 -27.10
N GLU A 409 1.81 -2.82 -27.19
CA GLU A 409 0.42 -2.68 -26.72
C GLU A 409 0.08 -3.65 -25.59
N LEU A 410 1.01 -4.54 -25.20
CA LEU A 410 0.78 -5.60 -24.23
C LEU A 410 1.84 -5.56 -23.14
N VAL A 411 1.37 -5.48 -21.90
CA VAL A 411 2.20 -5.55 -20.71
C VAL A 411 1.78 -6.72 -19.83
N ASP A 412 2.73 -7.56 -19.48
CA ASP A 412 2.55 -8.64 -18.54
C ASP A 412 2.89 -8.15 -17.13
N ILE A 413 2.04 -8.47 -16.17
CA ILE A 413 2.27 -8.19 -14.75
C ILE A 413 2.19 -9.48 -13.99
N VAL A 414 3.21 -9.77 -13.18
CA VAL A 414 3.22 -10.83 -12.18
C VAL A 414 3.19 -10.21 -10.79
N TYR A 415 2.30 -10.72 -9.94
CA TYR A 415 2.11 -10.19 -8.59
C TYR A 415 1.55 -11.28 -7.69
N SER A 416 1.63 -11.07 -6.38
CA SER A 416 0.85 -11.87 -5.44
C SER A 416 -0.59 -11.36 -5.38
N GLY A 417 -1.58 -12.24 -5.45
CA GLY A 417 -2.99 -11.88 -5.24
C GLY A 417 -3.18 -11.08 -3.94
N LEU A 418 -4.32 -10.41 -3.76
CA LEU A 418 -4.51 -9.50 -2.62
C LEU A 418 -4.24 -10.13 -1.25
N SER A 419 -4.49 -11.44 -1.11
CA SER A 419 -4.19 -12.23 0.09
C SER A 419 -2.69 -12.43 0.38
N GLY A 420 -1.82 -12.15 -0.59
CA GLY A 420 -0.38 -12.49 -0.56
C GLY A 420 -0.13 -13.99 -0.69
N ARG A 421 -1.14 -14.79 -1.09
CA ARG A 421 -1.07 -16.25 -1.00
C ARG A 421 -0.73 -16.95 -2.29
N LYS A 422 -1.06 -16.38 -3.44
CA LYS A 422 -0.89 -17.03 -4.73
C LYS A 422 -0.28 -16.04 -5.72
N MET A 423 0.69 -16.49 -6.49
CA MET A 423 1.21 -15.72 -7.62
C MET A 423 0.21 -15.76 -8.77
N THR A 424 -0.04 -14.59 -9.36
CA THR A 424 -0.89 -14.41 -10.53
C THR A 424 -0.09 -13.66 -11.59
N GLN A 425 -0.19 -14.13 -12.84
CA GLN A 425 0.34 -13.43 -14.01
C GLN A 425 -0.84 -13.05 -14.90
N VAL A 426 -0.86 -11.80 -15.36
CA VAL A 426 -1.94 -11.24 -16.18
C VAL A 426 -1.35 -10.38 -17.29
N THR A 427 -1.86 -10.57 -18.51
CA THR A 427 -1.53 -9.71 -19.66
C THR A 427 -2.57 -8.61 -19.78
N PHE A 428 -2.12 -7.36 -19.83
CA PHE A 428 -2.95 -6.18 -20.00
C PHE A 428 -2.78 -5.61 -21.40
N LYS A 429 -3.89 -5.35 -22.07
CA LYS A 429 -3.91 -4.53 -23.29
C LYS A 429 -3.86 -3.06 -22.91
N LEU A 430 -3.00 -2.29 -23.56
CA LEU A 430 -2.96 -0.84 -23.41
C LEU A 430 -3.94 -0.16 -24.37
N PRO A 431 -4.40 1.06 -24.05
CA PRO A 431 -5.20 1.84 -25.00
C PRO A 431 -4.49 2.03 -26.34
N GLU A 432 -5.23 1.99 -27.45
CA GLU A 432 -4.69 2.14 -28.82
C GLU A 432 -4.25 3.60 -29.15
N ASP A 433 -4.02 4.43 -28.14
CA ASP A 433 -3.52 5.79 -28.31
C ASP A 433 -1.99 5.74 -28.50
N LYS A 434 -1.49 6.57 -29.42
CA LYS A 434 -0.06 6.63 -29.76
C LYS A 434 0.81 6.91 -28.54
N GLN A 435 0.28 7.64 -27.56
CA GLN A 435 1.00 7.97 -26.32
C GLN A 435 1.31 6.74 -25.45
N PHE A 436 0.65 5.60 -25.67
CA PHE A 436 0.92 4.35 -24.97
C PHE A 436 1.88 3.42 -25.71
N ARG A 437 2.39 3.79 -26.88
CA ARG A 437 3.32 2.92 -27.62
C ARG A 437 4.72 2.95 -27.00
N GLY A 438 5.47 1.87 -27.21
CA GLY A 438 6.85 1.75 -26.73
C GLY A 438 7.00 1.26 -25.29
N PRO A 439 8.24 1.03 -24.82
CA PRO A 439 8.50 0.65 -23.45
C PRO A 439 8.18 1.79 -22.47
N GLY A 440 8.00 1.45 -21.20
CA GLY A 440 7.74 2.38 -20.12
C GLY A 440 8.15 1.81 -18.77
N ALA A 441 8.16 2.67 -17.75
CA ALA A 441 8.42 2.30 -16.38
C ALA A 441 7.12 1.91 -15.65
N PHE A 442 7.19 0.82 -14.89
CA PHE A 442 6.12 0.44 -13.97
C PHE A 442 6.15 1.34 -12.75
N ARG A 443 5.00 1.89 -12.35
CA ARG A 443 4.90 2.63 -11.08
C ARG A 443 4.09 1.90 -10.03
N HIS A 444 2.88 1.48 -10.37
CA HIS A 444 2.00 0.84 -9.40
C HIS A 444 0.94 -0.02 -10.07
N PHE A 445 0.51 -1.08 -9.38
CA PHE A 445 -0.64 -1.89 -9.77
C PHE A 445 -1.48 -2.19 -8.54
N SER A 446 -2.77 -1.86 -8.63
CA SER A 446 -3.75 -2.07 -7.58
C SER A 446 -4.78 -3.12 -8.00
N PRO A 447 -4.58 -4.41 -7.66
CA PRO A 447 -5.49 -5.47 -8.09
C PRO A 447 -6.89 -5.36 -7.49
N SER A 448 -7.05 -4.75 -6.30
CA SER A 448 -8.38 -4.52 -5.70
C SER A 448 -9.23 -3.54 -6.50
N TYR A 449 -8.59 -2.58 -7.18
CA TYR A 449 -9.27 -1.57 -7.98
C TYR A 449 -9.21 -1.85 -9.48
N GLY A 450 -8.41 -2.85 -9.91
CA GLY A 450 -8.14 -3.12 -11.31
C GLY A 450 -7.42 -1.97 -11.99
N GLN A 451 -6.48 -1.32 -11.28
CA GLN A 451 -5.82 -0.09 -11.72
C GLN A 451 -4.34 -0.31 -11.95
N LEU A 452 -3.85 0.21 -13.06
CA LEU A 452 -2.45 0.16 -13.46
C LEU A 452 -1.95 1.60 -13.70
N PHE A 453 -0.79 1.90 -13.14
CA PHE A 453 -0.09 3.17 -13.30
C PHE A 453 1.23 2.92 -14.00
N LEU A 454 1.38 3.53 -15.17
CA LEU A 454 2.55 3.40 -16.03
C LEU A 454 3.13 4.77 -16.28
N GLU A 455 4.45 4.85 -16.39
CA GLU A 455 5.11 6.00 -16.98
C GLU A 455 5.71 5.61 -18.31
N LYS A 456 5.60 6.51 -19.29
CA LYS A 456 6.18 6.28 -20.61
C LYS A 456 7.32 7.25 -20.84
N GLU A 457 8.35 6.74 -21.48
CA GLU A 457 9.39 7.58 -22.06
C GLU A 457 8.74 8.38 -23.21
N PRO A 458 8.83 9.72 -23.19
CA PRO A 458 8.24 10.52 -24.26
C PRO A 458 8.93 10.23 -25.61
N GLU A 459 8.17 10.28 -26.71
CA GLU A 459 8.75 10.25 -28.06
C GLU A 459 9.49 11.58 -28.34
N GLY A 460 10.71 11.75 -27.81
CA GLY A 460 11.52 12.96 -28.02
C GLY A 460 12.51 13.28 -26.89
N GLN A 461 13.22 14.41 -27.05
CA GLN A 461 14.26 14.92 -26.12
C GLN A 461 13.69 15.72 -24.93
N TYR A 462 12.46 15.43 -24.48
CA TYR A 462 11.87 16.12 -23.33
C TYR A 462 11.98 15.24 -22.07
N ASP A 463 12.29 15.88 -20.94
CA ASP A 463 12.58 15.20 -19.67
C ASP A 463 11.30 14.71 -18.95
N ASP A 464 10.09 15.08 -19.39
CA ASP A 464 8.83 14.76 -18.70
C ASP A 464 8.24 13.41 -19.16
N TRP A 465 8.19 12.42 -18.25
CA TRP A 465 7.55 11.13 -18.49
C TRP A 465 6.06 11.20 -18.14
N PRO A 466 5.12 11.18 -19.12
CA PRO A 466 3.71 11.17 -18.80
C PRO A 466 3.34 9.91 -18.00
N CYS A 467 2.62 10.12 -16.91
CA CYS A 467 2.06 9.04 -16.10
C CYS A 467 0.64 8.75 -16.60
N PHE A 468 0.32 7.48 -16.79
CA PHE A 468 -0.97 7.02 -17.27
C PHE A 468 -1.67 6.22 -16.20
N PHE A 469 -2.93 6.57 -15.99
CA PHE A 469 -3.88 5.78 -15.24
C PHE A 469 -4.67 4.91 -16.21
N VAL A 470 -4.68 3.60 -15.99
CA VAL A 470 -5.51 2.66 -16.74
C VAL A 470 -6.31 1.80 -15.78
N GLN A 471 -7.63 1.73 -15.99
CA GLN A 471 -8.51 0.89 -15.21
C GLN A 471 -9.24 -0.13 -16.08
N TYR A 472 -9.24 -1.35 -15.58
CA TYR A 472 -9.69 -2.56 -16.24
C TYR A 472 -11.02 -3.12 -15.70
#